data_AF-A0A3B0RRM7-F1
#
_entry.id   AF-A0A3B0RRM7-F1
#
_cell.length_a   1.000
_cell.length_b   1.000
_cell.length_c   1.000
_cell.angle_alpha   90.00
_cell.angle_beta   90.00
_cell.angle_gamma   90.00
#
_symmetry.space_group_name_H-M   'P 1'
#
loop_
_entity.id
_entity.type
_entity.pdbx_description
1 polymer ?
#
loop_
_entity_poly.entity_id
_entity_poly.type
_entity_poly.pdbx_seq_one_letter_code
_entity_poly.pdbx_strand_id
1 'polypeptide(L)'
;MMIKSIIFAFLIVLFTQTIHPALAQKTDAMTLKYDVFSEGKNVGEATVKLSRSGNTYLYAEYSRIKASGWWGKIDVKSIVVEEHENDIVFVRAGSKTLDAKTVYQTALTAKISGVT
;
A
#
# COMPACT_ATOMS: atom_id res chain seq x y z
N MET A 1 -39.24 5.19 56.88
CA MET A 1 -38.68 4.00 57.56
C MET A 1 -38.47 2.90 56.53
N MET A 2 -37.24 2.40 56.44
CA MET A 2 -36.78 1.17 55.76
C MET A 2 -36.71 1.11 54.21
N ILE A 3 -35.49 1.45 53.76
CA ILE A 3 -34.69 0.87 52.67
C ILE A 3 -35.09 -0.54 52.26
N LYS A 4 -35.23 -0.77 50.95
CA LYS A 4 -34.87 -2.04 50.31
C LYS A 4 -33.93 -1.78 49.15
N SER A 5 -32.64 -1.92 49.44
CA SER A 5 -31.52 -1.90 48.51
C SER A 5 -31.68 -2.97 47.44
N ILE A 6 -31.75 -2.55 46.18
CA ILE A 6 -31.56 -3.43 45.03
C ILE A 6 -30.08 -3.33 44.67
N ILE A 7 -29.29 -4.29 45.14
CA ILE A 7 -27.90 -4.48 44.74
C ILE A 7 -27.95 -5.07 43.32
N PHE A 8 -27.71 -4.21 42.32
CA PHE A 8 -27.53 -4.65 40.95
C PHE A 8 -26.09 -5.19 40.82
N ALA A 9 -25.94 -6.51 40.93
CA ALA A 9 -24.66 -7.17 40.71
C ALA A 9 -24.32 -7.10 39.22
N PHE A 10 -23.44 -6.18 38.83
CA PHE A 10 -22.93 -6.06 37.47
C PHE A 10 -21.85 -7.14 37.26
N LEU A 11 -22.24 -8.25 36.66
CA LEU A 11 -21.35 -9.35 36.28
C LEU A 11 -20.44 -8.88 35.13
N ILE A 12 -19.18 -8.56 35.42
CA ILE A 12 -18.17 -8.25 34.40
C ILE A 12 -17.73 -9.56 33.75
N VAL A 13 -18.30 -9.88 32.60
CA VAL A 13 -17.81 -10.96 31.73
C VAL A 13 -16.59 -10.43 30.98
N LEU A 14 -15.40 -10.76 31.49
CA LEU A 14 -14.13 -10.52 30.80
C LEU A 14 -14.03 -11.46 29.59
N PHE A 15 -14.42 -10.98 28.41
CA PHE A 15 -14.09 -11.63 27.15
C PHE A 15 -12.59 -11.47 26.89
N THR A 16 -11.79 -12.48 27.25
CA THR A 16 -10.40 -12.55 26.80
C THR A 16 -10.39 -12.91 25.33
N GLN A 17 -10.37 -11.91 24.45
CA GLN A 17 -10.05 -12.16 23.04
C GLN A 17 -8.58 -12.58 22.98
N THR A 18 -8.34 -13.86 22.70
CA THR A 18 -7.02 -14.38 22.37
C THR A 18 -6.62 -13.78 21.03
N ILE A 19 -5.89 -12.67 21.07
CA ILE A 19 -5.19 -12.15 19.88
C ILE A 19 -4.07 -13.16 19.61
N HIS A 20 -4.31 -14.08 18.68
CA HIS A 20 -3.22 -14.92 18.17
C HIS A 20 -2.18 -13.98 17.56
N PRO A 21 -0.91 -14.04 17.98
CA PRO A 21 0.13 -13.26 17.33
C PRO A 21 0.20 -13.72 15.88
N ALA A 22 -0.08 -12.82 14.95
CA ALA A 22 0.18 -13.06 13.54
C ALA A 22 1.67 -13.39 13.41
N LEU A 23 1.98 -14.62 13.02
CA LEU A 23 3.35 -15.04 12.76
C LEU A 23 3.93 -14.07 11.73
N ALA A 24 4.96 -13.32 12.11
CA ALA A 24 5.65 -12.42 11.22
C ALA A 24 6.30 -13.24 10.10
N GLN A 25 5.66 -13.30 8.93
CA GLN A 25 6.27 -13.89 7.75
C GLN A 25 7.47 -13.04 7.36
N LYS A 26 8.65 -13.64 7.38
CA LYS A 26 9.88 -13.04 6.88
C LYS A 26 9.68 -12.69 5.41
N THR A 27 9.51 -11.40 5.14
CA THR A 27 9.36 -10.89 3.78
C THR A 27 10.76 -10.56 3.28
N ASP A 28 11.19 -11.24 2.22
CA ASP A 28 12.38 -10.80 1.49
C ASP A 28 11.96 -9.56 0.68
N ALA A 29 12.52 -8.41 1.04
CA ALA A 29 12.20 -7.15 0.40
C ALA A 29 13.46 -6.45 -0.09
N MET A 30 13.45 -6.06 -1.36
CA MET A 30 14.46 -5.23 -1.99
C MET A 30 13.88 -3.84 -2.22
N THR A 31 14.63 -2.81 -1.85
CA THR A 31 14.26 -1.41 -2.11
C THR A 31 15.38 -0.74 -2.87
N LEU A 32 15.03 -0.15 -4.02
CA LEU A 32 15.92 0.62 -4.86
C LEU A 32 15.44 2.06 -4.88
N LYS A 33 16.37 3.00 -4.73
CA LYS A 33 16.10 4.44 -4.75
C LYS A 33 16.92 5.07 -5.86
N TYR A 34 16.28 5.94 -6.63
CA TYR A 34 16.84 6.61 -7.79
C TYR A 34 16.55 8.10 -7.69
N ASP A 35 17.55 8.90 -8.05
CA ASP A 35 17.36 10.32 -8.34
C ASP A 35 17.03 10.48 -9.83
N VAL A 36 16.09 11.36 -10.15
CA VAL A 36 15.68 11.65 -11.53
C VAL A 36 16.31 12.97 -11.95
N PHE A 37 17.05 12.97 -13.05
CA PHE A 37 17.72 14.15 -13.57
C PHE A 37 17.17 14.57 -14.93
N SER A 38 17.07 15.88 -15.15
CA SER A 38 16.82 16.50 -16.45
C SER A 38 17.84 17.61 -16.65
N GLU A 39 18.56 17.60 -17.78
CA GLU A 39 19.60 18.59 -18.09
C GLU A 39 20.63 18.78 -16.95
N GLY A 40 21.02 17.68 -16.31
CA GLY A 40 21.98 17.69 -15.19
C GLY A 40 21.41 18.22 -13.86
N LYS A 41 20.14 18.60 -13.79
CA LYS A 41 19.47 19.02 -12.55
C LYS A 41 18.61 17.89 -12.01
N ASN A 42 18.67 17.65 -10.71
CA ASN A 42 17.73 16.74 -10.04
C ASN A 42 16.33 17.38 -10.09
N VAL A 43 15.38 16.65 -10.68
CA VAL A 43 13.99 17.03 -10.83
C VAL A 43 13.05 16.09 -10.07
N GLY A 44 13.56 15.14 -9.30
CA GLY A 44 12.69 14.15 -8.67
C GLY A 44 13.40 12.93 -8.13
N GLU A 45 12.58 12.01 -7.64
CA GLU A 45 13.01 10.76 -7.05
C GLU A 45 12.08 9.63 -7.47
N ALA A 46 12.61 8.42 -7.55
CA ALA A 46 11.83 7.20 -7.70
C ALA A 46 12.28 6.17 -6.66
N THR A 47 11.34 5.42 -6.10
CA THR A 47 11.60 4.30 -5.20
C THR A 47 10.85 3.09 -5.72
N VAL A 48 11.58 2.02 -5.99
CA VAL A 48 11.04 0.72 -6.35
C VAL A 48 11.19 -0.20 -5.15
N LYS A 49 10.11 -0.87 -4.77
CA LYS A 49 10.09 -1.90 -3.74
C LYS A 49 9.59 -3.19 -4.36
N LEU A 50 10.40 -4.23 -4.25
CA LEU A 50 10.05 -5.61 -4.58
C LEU A 50 9.96 -6.36 -3.26
N SER A 51 8.84 -7.04 -3.01
CA SER A 51 8.72 -7.88 -1.82
C SER A 51 8.05 -9.21 -2.15
N ARG A 52 8.54 -10.27 -1.53
CA ARG A 52 7.97 -11.61 -1.65
C ARG A 52 7.43 -12.07 -0.30
N SER A 53 6.19 -12.55 -0.30
CA SER A 53 5.58 -13.23 0.84
C SER A 53 5.00 -14.56 0.37
N GLY A 54 5.68 -15.67 0.68
CA GLY A 54 5.32 -16.99 0.14
C GLY A 54 5.42 -17.03 -1.39
N ASN A 55 4.31 -17.32 -2.07
CA ASN A 55 4.19 -17.35 -3.53
C ASN A 55 3.75 -16.02 -4.15
N THR A 56 3.46 -15.01 -3.33
CA THR A 56 3.03 -13.69 -3.79
C THR A 56 4.23 -12.76 -3.90
N TYR A 57 4.33 -12.08 -5.04
CA TYR A 57 5.28 -11.02 -5.32
C TYR A 57 4.53 -9.70 -5.45
N LEU A 58 5.03 -8.70 -4.75
CA LEU A 58 4.54 -7.34 -4.83
C LEU A 58 5.64 -6.47 -5.43
N TYR A 59 5.34 -5.82 -6.53
CA TYR A 59 6.13 -4.72 -7.09
C TYR A 59 5.40 -3.42 -6.75
N ALA A 60 6.10 -2.46 -6.16
CA ALA A 60 5.57 -1.14 -5.88
C ALA A 60 6.58 -0.09 -6.32
N GLU A 61 6.17 0.82 -7.18
CA GLU A 61 6.95 1.98 -7.60
C GLU A 61 6.27 3.25 -7.09
N TYR A 62 7.05 4.11 -6.45
CA TYR A 62 6.68 5.49 -6.19
C TYR A 62 7.63 6.39 -6.97
N SER A 63 7.10 7.41 -7.62
CA SER A 63 7.90 8.46 -8.24
C SER A 63 7.32 9.83 -7.94
N ARG A 64 8.20 10.82 -7.85
CA ARG A 64 7.82 12.23 -7.76
C ARG A 64 8.71 13.05 -8.66
N ILE A 65 8.08 13.81 -9.55
CA ILE A 65 8.75 14.81 -10.38
C ILE A 65 8.35 16.19 -9.88
N LYS A 66 9.34 16.96 -9.47
CA LYS A 66 9.23 18.36 -9.09
C LYS A 66 10.15 19.20 -9.97
N ALA A 67 9.55 19.93 -10.91
CA ALA A 67 10.27 20.81 -11.81
C ALA A 67 9.68 22.23 -11.77
N SER A 68 10.50 23.22 -12.09
CA SER A 68 10.05 24.61 -12.26
C SER A 68 10.65 25.15 -13.54
N GLY A 69 9.81 25.71 -14.40
CA GLY A 69 10.22 26.26 -15.69
C GLY A 69 9.29 27.36 -16.14
N TRP A 70 9.45 27.80 -17.39
CA TRP A 70 8.66 28.89 -17.96
C TRP A 70 7.15 28.57 -17.98
N TRP A 71 6.78 27.30 -18.13
CA TRP A 71 5.40 26.82 -18.07
C TRP A 71 4.82 26.70 -16.65
N GLY A 72 5.59 27.09 -15.62
CA GLY A 72 5.16 27.07 -14.23
C GLY A 72 5.85 25.99 -13.39
N LYS A 73 5.23 25.65 -12.25
CA LYS A 73 5.71 24.64 -11.30
C LYS A 73 4.96 23.33 -11.54
N ILE A 74 5.70 22.26 -11.74
CA ILE A 74 5.19 20.89 -11.88
C ILE A 74 5.55 20.14 -10.59
N ASP A 75 4.56 19.51 -9.96
CA ASP A 75 4.74 18.58 -8.84
C ASP A 75 3.77 17.41 -9.03
N VAL A 76 4.26 16.36 -9.67
CA VAL A 76 3.50 15.15 -9.97
C VAL A 76 4.05 14.01 -9.13
N LYS A 77 3.15 13.29 -8.46
CA LYS A 77 3.46 12.06 -7.73
C LYS A 77 2.75 10.90 -8.38
N SER A 78 3.42 9.79 -8.55
CA SER A 78 2.82 8.55 -9.05
C SER A 78 3.14 7.40 -8.11
N ILE A 79 2.17 6.52 -7.91
CA ILE A 79 2.35 5.23 -7.26
C ILE A 79 1.79 4.18 -8.22
N VAL A 80 2.56 3.13 -8.47
CA VAL A 80 2.14 1.92 -9.16
C VAL A 80 2.37 0.75 -8.22
N VAL A 81 1.41 -0.16 -8.14
CA VAL A 81 1.53 -1.40 -7.39
C VAL A 81 1.03 -2.53 -8.27
N GLU A 82 1.83 -3.58 -8.40
CA GLU A 82 1.51 -4.80 -9.12
C GLU A 82 1.68 -5.99 -8.19
N GLU A 83 0.77 -6.94 -8.31
CA GLU A 83 0.78 -8.17 -7.54
C GLU A 83 0.77 -9.37 -8.49
N HIS A 84 1.67 -10.29 -8.21
CA HIS A 84 1.83 -11.54 -8.95
C HIS A 84 1.81 -12.72 -7.98
N GLU A 85 1.36 -13.87 -8.45
CA GLU A 85 1.38 -15.15 -7.73
C GLU A 85 2.07 -16.23 -8.55
N ASN A 86 2.44 -17.35 -7.91
CA ASN A 86 2.86 -18.61 -8.54
C ASN A 86 3.74 -18.43 -9.80
N ASP A 87 5.02 -18.09 -9.61
CA ASP A 87 5.95 -17.88 -10.72
C ASP A 87 5.52 -16.76 -11.69
N ILE A 88 5.15 -15.61 -11.11
CA ILE A 88 4.99 -14.31 -11.79
C ILE A 88 3.64 -14.12 -12.53
N VAL A 89 2.64 -14.98 -12.30
CA VAL A 89 1.29 -14.81 -12.83
C VAL A 89 0.69 -13.51 -12.31
N PHE A 90 0.36 -12.59 -13.22
CA PHE A 90 -0.26 -11.31 -12.88
C PHE A 90 -1.65 -11.51 -12.24
N VAL A 91 -1.87 -10.89 -11.08
CA VAL A 91 -3.15 -10.92 -10.34
C VAL A 91 -3.87 -9.59 -10.44
N ARG A 92 -3.19 -8.50 -10.10
CA ARG A 92 -3.77 -7.16 -10.13
C ARG A 92 -2.70 -6.08 -10.23
N ALA A 93 -3.11 -4.94 -10.76
CA ALA A 93 -2.34 -3.71 -10.70
C ALA A 93 -3.24 -2.55 -10.26
N GLY A 94 -2.63 -1.58 -9.59
CA GLY A 94 -3.23 -0.29 -9.32
C GLY A 94 -2.23 0.81 -9.58
N SER A 95 -2.71 1.92 -10.11
CA SER A 95 -1.91 3.14 -10.20
C SER A 95 -2.69 4.34 -9.66
N LYS A 96 -1.96 5.27 -9.06
CA LYS A 96 -2.48 6.54 -8.58
C LYS A 96 -1.51 7.65 -8.91
N THR A 97 -1.97 8.63 -9.68
CA THR A 97 -1.19 9.82 -10.02
C THR A 97 -1.87 11.04 -9.43
N LEU A 98 -1.11 11.85 -8.70
CA LEU A 98 -1.54 13.14 -8.17
C LEU A 98 -0.78 14.24 -8.90
N ASP A 99 -1.52 15.06 -9.65
CA ASP A 99 -1.03 16.28 -10.26
C ASP A 99 -1.73 17.46 -9.58
N ALA A 100 -1.06 18.03 -8.57
CA ALA A 100 -1.41 19.19 -7.72
C ALA A 100 -2.88 19.36 -7.23
N LYS A 101 -3.85 19.31 -8.13
CA LYS A 101 -5.29 19.49 -7.95
C LYS A 101 -6.10 18.23 -8.25
N THR A 102 -5.58 17.29 -9.03
CA THR A 102 -6.34 16.15 -9.54
C THR A 102 -5.68 14.82 -9.20
N VAL A 103 -6.49 13.85 -8.79
CA VAL A 103 -6.09 12.46 -8.57
C VAL A 103 -6.64 11.61 -9.70
N TYR A 104 -5.75 10.92 -10.40
CA TYR A 104 -6.07 9.89 -11.39
C TYR A 104 -5.82 8.53 -10.75
N GLN A 105 -6.76 7.61 -10.87
CA GLN A 105 -6.64 6.27 -10.32
C GLN A 105 -7.13 5.23 -11.33
N THR A 106 -6.32 4.18 -11.50
CA THR A 106 -6.66 3.04 -12.34
C THR A 106 -6.47 1.77 -11.52
N ALA A 107 -7.36 0.81 -11.70
CA ALA A 107 -7.24 -0.53 -11.13
C ALA A 107 -7.51 -1.56 -12.22
N LEU A 108 -6.65 -2.57 -12.27
CA LEU A 108 -6.73 -3.71 -13.18
C LEU A 108 -6.70 -4.98 -12.33
N THR A 109 -7.54 -5.96 -12.68
CA THR A 109 -7.55 -7.26 -12.02
C THR A 109 -7.65 -8.32 -13.09
N ALA A 110 -6.78 -9.33 -13.02
CA ALA A 110 -6.83 -10.46 -13.91
C ALA A 110 -8.08 -11.28 -13.59
N LYS A 111 -8.88 -11.58 -14.62
CA LYS A 111 -9.96 -12.55 -14.53
C LYS A 111 -9.38 -13.91 -14.92
N ILE A 112 -8.91 -14.68 -13.96
CA ILE A 112 -8.40 -16.03 -14.23
C ILE A 112 -9.60 -16.89 -14.66
N SER A 113 -9.77 -17.04 -15.97
CA SER A 113 -10.84 -17.81 -16.56
C SER A 113 -10.31 -19.23 -16.78
N GLY A 114 -10.51 -20.12 -15.81
CA GLY A 114 -10.14 -21.53 -15.96
C GLY A 114 -9.58 -22.18 -14.70
N VAL A 115 -10.43 -22.36 -13.68
CA VAL A 115 -10.32 -23.51 -12.76
C VAL A 115 -11.74 -24.08 -12.65
N THR A 116 -12.02 -25.04 -13.54
CA THR A 116 -13.10 -26.03 -13.42
C THR A 116 -12.47 -27.37 -13.16
#